data_AF-A0A2A2D8X3-F1
#
_entry.id   AF-A0A2A2D8X3-F1
#
_cell.length_a   1.000
_cell.length_b   1.000
_cell.length_c   1.000
_cell.angle_alpha   90.00
_cell.angle_beta   90.00
_cell.angle_gamma   90.00
#
_symmetry.space_group_name_H-M   'P 1'
#
loop_
_entity.id
_entity.type
_entity.pdbx_description
1 polymer ?
#
loop_
_entity_poly.entity_id
_entity_poly.type
_entity_poly.pdbx_seq_one_letter_code
_entity_poly.pdbx_strand_id
1 'polypeptide(L)'
;MPSETPDEAIRRLEAERHMYSETFKNTDAGDPVTRAQLQQEMNSRTNEIQEIRADMAAGGDCLQRIVFLALAAGAGATAWWAPWPSWARLLLAVAAVGLLWIGAS
;
A
#
# COMPACT_ATOMS: atom_id res chain seq x y z
N MET A 1 -1.54 14.19 -23.41
CA MET A 1 -1.52 14.97 -22.15
C MET A 1 -0.49 14.30 -21.27
N PRO A 2 0.54 14.99 -20.75
CA PRO A 2 1.46 14.37 -19.81
C PRO A 2 0.62 13.89 -18.62
N SER A 3 0.62 12.58 -18.38
CA SER A 3 -0.09 11.98 -17.24
C SER A 3 0.63 12.44 -15.98
N GLU A 4 -0.06 13.22 -15.15
CA GLU A 4 0.41 13.57 -13.81
C GLU A 4 0.81 12.30 -13.06
N THR A 5 2.00 12.32 -12.45
CA THR A 5 2.47 11.15 -11.68
C THR A 5 1.68 11.00 -10.37
N PRO A 6 1.54 9.79 -9.82
CA PRO A 6 0.86 9.58 -8.54
C PRO A 6 1.41 10.47 -7.40
N ASP A 7 2.73 10.67 -7.34
CA ASP A 7 3.37 11.54 -6.35
C ASP A 7 3.09 13.04 -6.57
N GLU A 8 2.93 13.48 -7.83
CA GLU A 8 2.49 14.85 -8.13
C GLU A 8 1.03 15.05 -7.72
N ALA A 9 0.16 14.08 -7.99
CA ALA A 9 -1.23 14.11 -7.58
C ALA A 9 -1.37 14.17 -6.05
N ILE A 10 -0.63 13.35 -5.29
CA ILE A 10 -0.62 13.40 -3.82
C ILE A 10 -0.17 14.78 -3.32
N ARG A 11 0.93 15.33 -3.86
CA ARG A 11 1.43 16.66 -3.43
C ARG A 11 0.42 17.77 -3.70
N ARG A 12 -0.28 17.72 -4.84
CA ARG A 12 -1.34 18.68 -5.15
C ARG A 12 -2.50 18.54 -4.15
N LEU A 13 -2.99 17.32 -3.92
CA LEU A 13 -4.10 17.06 -2.99
C LEU A 13 -3.74 17.45 -1.55
N GLU A 14 -2.50 17.24 -1.12
CA GLU A 14 -2.01 17.67 0.19
C GLU A 14 -1.97 19.20 0.31
N ALA A 15 -1.55 19.91 -0.74
CA ALA A 15 -1.57 21.37 -0.79
C ALA A 15 -3.01 21.92 -0.75
N GLU A 16 -3.94 21.33 -1.50
CA GLU A 16 -5.36 21.69 -1.47
C GLU A 16 -5.96 21.45 -0.08
N ARG A 17 -5.70 20.29 0.52
CA ARG A 17 -6.16 19.98 1.89
C ARG A 17 -5.60 21.00 2.90
N HIS A 18 -4.34 21.41 2.75
CA HIS A 18 -3.73 22.42 3.61
C HIS A 18 -4.42 23.79 3.46
N MET A 19 -4.73 24.20 2.23
CA MET A 19 -5.50 25.43 1.98
C MET A 19 -6.89 25.39 2.65
N TYR A 20 -7.60 24.27 2.55
CA TYR A 20 -8.90 24.13 3.23
C TYR A 20 -8.76 24.12 4.75
N SER A 21 -7.69 23.54 5.29
CA SER A 21 -7.41 23.56 6.73
C SER A 21 -7.14 24.97 7.24
N GLU A 22 -6.34 25.76 6.52
CA GLU A 22 -6.09 27.16 6.86
C GLU A 22 -7.38 28.00 6.76
N THR A 23 -8.19 27.75 5.73
CA THR A 23 -9.50 28.39 5.58
C THR A 23 -10.42 28.03 6.74
N PHE A 24 -10.45 26.77 7.17
CA PHE A 24 -11.25 26.30 8.29
C PHE A 24 -10.86 26.93 9.62
N LYS A 25 -9.55 27.13 9.86
CA LYS A 25 -9.04 27.84 11.04
C LYS A 25 -9.50 29.30 11.07
N ASN A 26 -9.55 29.94 9.90
CA ASN A 26 -9.95 31.33 9.75
C ASN A 26 -11.47 31.53 9.60
N THR A 27 -12.24 30.45 9.45
CA THR A 27 -13.71 30.51 9.35
C THR A 27 -14.31 30.67 10.73
N ASP A 28 -15.25 31.61 10.87
CA ASP A 28 -15.96 31.87 12.12
C ASP A 28 -16.58 30.58 12.69
N ALA A 29 -16.42 30.37 14.00
CA ALA A 29 -17.03 29.26 14.72
C ALA A 29 -18.57 29.37 14.73
N GLY A 30 -19.11 30.57 14.51
CA GLY A 30 -20.54 30.83 14.34
C GLY A 30 -21.12 30.37 12.99
N ASP A 31 -20.30 29.97 12.02
CA ASP A 31 -20.73 29.46 10.71
C ASP A 31 -20.52 27.93 10.59
N PRO A 32 -21.45 27.12 11.14
CA PRO A 32 -21.32 25.67 11.13
C PRO A 32 -21.44 25.08 9.71
N VAL A 33 -22.11 25.76 8.78
CA VAL A 33 -22.34 25.26 7.42
C VAL A 33 -21.04 25.30 6.64
N THR A 34 -20.36 26.46 6.62
CA THR A 34 -19.08 26.60 5.92
C THR A 34 -18.00 25.74 6.56
N ARG A 35 -17.98 25.62 7.89
CA ARG A 35 -17.07 24.70 8.58
C ARG A 35 -17.31 23.22 8.21
N ALA A 36 -18.57 22.80 8.13
CA ALA A 36 -18.91 21.44 7.70
C ALA A 36 -18.49 21.16 6.25
N GLN A 37 -18.70 22.13 5.34
CA GLN A 37 -18.25 22.02 3.95
C GLN A 37 -16.73 21.91 3.84
N LEU A 38 -15.97 22.75 4.55
CA LEU A 38 -14.51 22.69 4.57
C LEU A 38 -14.01 21.36 5.16
N GLN A 39 -14.68 20.84 6.19
CA GLN A 39 -14.36 19.53 6.75
C GLN A 39 -14.62 18.40 5.76
N GLN A 40 -15.74 18.46 5.03
CA GLN A 40 -16.07 17.50 3.98
C GLN A 40 -15.02 17.51 2.87
N GLU A 41 -14.58 18.69 2.43
CA GLU A 41 -13.59 18.82 1.37
C GLU A 41 -12.21 18.29 1.80
N MET A 42 -11.79 18.58 3.03
CA MET A 42 -10.57 17.99 3.61
C MET A 42 -10.64 16.45 3.68
N ASN A 43 -11.81 15.91 4.04
CA ASN A 43 -12.01 14.47 4.08
C ASN A 43 -11.99 13.87 2.66
N SER A 44 -12.60 14.54 1.67
CA SER A 44 -12.55 14.11 0.27
C SER A 44 -11.11 13.98 -0.22
N ARG A 45 -10.30 15.03 -0.03
CA ARG A 45 -8.89 15.03 -0.43
C ARG A 45 -8.06 13.98 0.30
N THR A 46 -8.38 13.73 1.57
CA THR A 46 -7.73 12.66 2.34
C THR A 46 -8.06 11.28 1.79
N ASN A 47 -9.31 11.05 1.41
CA ASN A 47 -9.73 9.78 0.79
C ASN A 47 -9.06 9.57 -0.57
N GLU A 48 -9.01 10.60 -1.41
CA GLU A 48 -8.31 10.53 -2.70
C GLU A 48 -6.81 10.21 -2.54
N ILE A 49 -6.14 10.82 -1.55
CA ILE A 49 -4.73 10.50 -1.23
C ILE A 49 -4.60 9.03 -0.78
N GLN A 50 -5.53 8.54 0.04
CA GLN A 50 -5.50 7.15 0.51
C GLN A 50 -5.71 6.16 -0.64
N GLU A 51 -6.61 6.46 -1.56
CA GLU A 51 -6.86 5.65 -2.76
C GLU A 51 -5.60 5.56 -3.64
N ILE A 52 -4.96 6.69 -3.94
CA ILE A 52 -3.73 6.71 -4.72
C ILE A 52 -2.61 5.92 -4.01
N ARG A 53 -2.48 6.07 -2.69
CA ARG A 53 -1.48 5.31 -1.90
C ARG A 53 -1.78 3.81 -1.87
N ALA A 54 -3.05 3.43 -1.81
CA ALA A 54 -3.47 2.03 -1.84
C ALA A 54 -3.16 1.40 -3.21
N ASP A 55 -3.44 2.11 -4.29
CA ASP A 55 -3.11 1.67 -5.65
C ASP A 55 -1.59 1.50 -5.86
N MET A 56 -0.80 2.44 -5.32
CA MET A 56 0.67 2.32 -5.34
C MET A 56 1.16 1.10 -4.54
N ALA A 57 0.58 0.83 -3.37
CA ALA A 57 0.94 -0.31 -2.54
C ALA A 57 0.57 -1.65 -3.22
N ALA A 58 -0.62 -1.74 -3.81
CA ALA A 58 -1.07 -2.93 -4.54
C ALA A 58 -0.17 -3.27 -5.74
N GLY A 59 0.34 -2.24 -6.44
CA GLY A 59 1.34 -2.40 -7.50
C GLY A 59 2.67 -3.00 -7.01
N GLY A 60 3.09 -2.63 -5.80
CA GLY A 60 4.29 -3.17 -5.13
C GLY A 60 4.12 -4.63 -4.69
N ASP A 61 2.97 -4.95 -4.08
CA ASP A 61 2.68 -6.30 -3.58
C ASP A 61 2.62 -7.35 -4.71
N CYS A 62 2.12 -6.97 -5.89
CA CYS A 62 2.08 -7.84 -7.06
C CYS A 62 3.50 -8.24 -7.51
N LEU A 63 4.41 -7.27 -7.61
CA LEU A 63 5.81 -7.50 -7.96
C LEU A 63 6.52 -8.37 -6.92
N GLN A 64 6.27 -8.11 -5.64
CA GLN A 64 6.87 -8.89 -4.55
C GLN A 64 6.39 -10.34 -4.57
N ARG A 65 5.09 -10.59 -4.80
CA ARG A 65 4.54 -11.94 -4.96
C ARG A 65 5.14 -12.69 -6.15
N ILE A 66 5.35 -12.03 -7.29
CA ILE A 66 5.99 -12.64 -8.47
C ILE A 66 7.44 -13.02 -8.17
N VAL A 67 8.20 -12.15 -7.49
CA VAL A 67 9.58 -12.43 -7.08
C VAL A 67 9.64 -13.61 -6.10
N PHE A 68 8.73 -13.67 -5.14
CA PHE A 68 8.63 -14.81 -4.21
C PHE A 68 8.26 -16.12 -4.93
N LEU A 69 7.31 -16.09 -5.86
CA LEU A 69 6.93 -17.26 -6.66
C LEU A 69 8.09 -17.73 -7.55
N ALA A 70 8.84 -16.80 -8.15
CA ALA A 70 10.02 -17.11 -8.95
C ALA A 70 11.15 -17.73 -8.09
N LEU A 71 11.39 -17.20 -6.89
CA LEU A 71 12.35 -17.75 -5.94
C LEU A 71 11.93 -19.12 -5.41
N ALA A 72 10.65 -19.33 -5.10
CA ALA A 72 10.11 -20.60 -4.64
C ALA A 72 10.18 -21.68 -5.73
N ALA A 73 9.87 -21.33 -6.98
CA ALA A 73 10.01 -22.22 -8.13
C ALA A 73 11.48 -22.58 -8.41
N GLY A 74 12.39 -21.60 -8.32
CA GLY A 74 13.84 -21.80 -8.45
C GLY A 74 14.42 -22.71 -7.36
N ALA A 75 14.01 -22.51 -6.10
CA ALA A 75 14.45 -23.33 -4.97
C ALA A 75 13.91 -24.78 -5.06
N GLY A 76 12.66 -24.96 -5.50
CA GLY A 76 12.06 -26.27 -5.72
C GLY A 76 12.77 -27.09 -6.80
N ALA A 77 13.21 -26.43 -7.88
CA ALA A 77 13.94 -27.08 -8.96
C ALA A 77 15.34 -27.58 -8.53
N THR A 78 16.04 -26.84 -7.66
CA THR A 78 17.36 -27.23 -7.15
C THR A 78 17.31 -28.19 -5.96
N ALA A 79 16.23 -28.18 -5.17
CA ALA A 79 16.08 -29.04 -4.00
C ALA A 79 15.78 -30.51 -4.35
N TRP A 80 15.22 -30.79 -5.54
CA TRP A 80 14.86 -32.16 -5.96
C TRP A 80 16.09 -33.05 -6.25
N TRP A 81 17.19 -32.44 -6.68
CA TRP A 81 18.44 -33.14 -7.03
C TRP A 81 19.52 -33.02 -5.94
N ALA A 82 19.26 -32.27 -4.88
CA ALA A 82 20.20 -32.08 -3.79
C ALA A 82 20.16 -33.28 -2.81
N PRO A 83 21.31 -33.91 -2.48
CA PRO A 83 21.38 -35.04 -1.56
C PRO A 83 21.30 -34.53 -0.12
N TRP A 84 20.12 -34.03 0.27
CA TRP A 84 19.90 -33.47 1.60
C TRP A 84 19.29 -34.51 2.54
N PRO A 85 19.73 -34.53 3.81
CA PRO A 85 19.12 -35.38 4.82
C PRO A 85 17.65 -34.97 5.05
N SER A 86 16.80 -35.95 5.35
CA SER A 86 15.34 -35.82 5.45
C SER A 86 14.87 -34.72 6.41
N TRP A 87 15.65 -34.39 7.44
CA TRP A 87 15.35 -33.30 8.37
C TRP A 87 15.39 -31.92 7.70
N ALA A 88 16.26 -31.70 6.71
CA ALA A 88 16.35 -30.41 6.00
C ALA A 88 15.14 -30.19 5.08
N ARG A 89 14.58 -31.27 4.52
CA ARG A 89 13.33 -31.23 3.75
C ARG A 89 12.13 -30.87 4.62
N LEU A 90 12.10 -31.39 5.84
CA LEU A 90 11.08 -31.06 6.84
C LEU A 90 11.14 -29.58 7.25
N LEU A 91 12.34 -29.03 7.49
CA LEU A 91 12.50 -27.62 7.82
C LEU A 91 12.08 -26.70 6.67
N LEU A 92 12.36 -27.07 5.42
CA LEU A 92 11.88 -26.33 4.25
C LEU A 92 10.35 -26.39 4.10
N ALA A 93 9.75 -27.55 4.32
CA ALA A 93 8.30 -27.70 4.27
C ALA A 93 7.61 -26.86 5.38
N VAL A 94 8.15 -26.88 6.60
CA VAL A 94 7.65 -26.05 7.71
C VAL A 94 7.86 -24.56 7.45
N ALA A 95 9.01 -24.15 6.89
CA ALA A 95 9.25 -22.77 6.51
C ALA A 95 8.27 -22.30 5.41
N ALA A 96 8.02 -23.13 4.39
CA ALA A 96 7.07 -22.82 3.33
C ALA A 96 5.63 -22.67 3.85
N VAL A 97 5.20 -23.53 4.77
CA VAL A 97 3.86 -23.45 5.39
C VAL A 97 3.76 -22.28 6.37
N GLY A 98 4.80 -22.01 7.17
CA GLY A 98 4.84 -20.88 8.10
C GLY A 98 4.83 -19.53 7.39
N LEU A 99 5.50 -19.42 6.25
CA LEU A 99 5.50 -18.21 5.42
C LEU A 99 4.13 -17.96 4.76
N LEU A 100 3.38 -19.02 4.44
CA LEU A 100 2.03 -18.90 3.87
C LEU A 100 1.01 -18.35 4.89
N TRP A 101 1.24 -18.59 6.19
CA TRP A 101 0.36 -18.10 7.26
C TRP A 101 0.57 -16.62 7.60
N ILE A 102 1.80 -16.11 7.44
CA ILE A 102 2.12 -14.69 7.71
C ILE A 102 1.63 -13.77 6.58
N GLY A 103 1.45 -14.28 5.35
CA GLY A 103 0.93 -13.52 4.21
C GLY A 103 -0.61 -13.53 4.06
N ALA A 104 -1.33 -14.17 4.99
CA ALA A 104 -2.80 -14.30 4.97
C ALA A 104 -3.50 -13.54 6.11
N SER A 105 -2.75 -12.78 6.92
CA SER A 105 -3.27 -11.92 8.00
C SER A 105 -3.20 -10.45 7.60
#